data_AF-A0A2R8A294-F1
#
_entry.id   AF-A0A2R8A294-F1
#
_cell.length_a   1.000
_cell.length_b   1.000
_cell.length_c   1.000
_cell.angle_alpha   90.00
_cell.angle_beta   90.00
_cell.angle_gamma   90.00
#
_symmetry.space_group_name_H-M   'P 1'
#
loop_
_entity.id
_entity.type
_entity.pdbx_description
1 polymer ?
#
loop_
_entity_poly.entity_id
_entity_poly.type
_entity_poly.pdbx_seq_one_letter_code
_entity_poly.pdbx_strand_id
1 'polypeptide(L)'
;MEHSKSELQIIELMKRICPDFSEYSFLKTDKYKGSLYGGYNIYYKRGSNGELGMVTGKRNHEKYGLDDFDKNFKTIAMLDGSEEEGWTGEVLLSVLKRIEERS
;
A
#
# COMPACT_ATOMS: atom_id res chain seq x y z
N MET A 1 -5.00 -20.77 -0.18
CA MET A 1 -5.75 -19.65 -0.78
C MET A 1 -5.06 -19.35 -2.09
N GLU A 2 -5.75 -19.43 -3.23
CA GLU A 2 -5.20 -19.03 -4.52
C GLU A 2 -5.17 -17.51 -4.56
N HIS A 3 -3.98 -16.92 -4.63
CA HIS A 3 -3.83 -15.51 -4.90
C HIS A 3 -4.06 -15.25 -6.39
N SER A 4 -4.80 -14.20 -6.71
CA SER A 4 -4.91 -13.77 -8.11
C SER A 4 -3.53 -13.40 -8.65
N LYS A 5 -3.30 -13.56 -9.95
CA LYS A 5 -2.00 -13.23 -10.59
C LYS A 5 -1.54 -11.80 -10.28
N SER A 6 -2.47 -10.87 -10.17
CA SER A 6 -2.22 -9.46 -9.84
C SER A 6 -1.78 -9.26 -8.38
N GLU A 7 -2.32 -10.05 -7.45
CA GLU A 7 -1.98 -9.95 -6.02
C GLU A 7 -0.55 -10.44 -5.73
N LEU A 8 -0.13 -11.54 -6.36
CA LEU A 8 1.25 -12.02 -6.26
C LEU A 8 2.24 -10.98 -6.80
N GLN A 9 1.92 -10.35 -7.94
CA GLN A 9 2.73 -9.28 -8.51
C GLN A 9 2.83 -8.06 -7.58
N ILE A 10 1.73 -7.68 -6.93
CA ILE A 10 1.74 -6.61 -5.91
C ILE A 10 2.69 -6.98 -4.77
N ILE A 11 2.55 -8.17 -4.20
CA ILE A 11 3.38 -8.62 -3.07
C ILE A 11 4.88 -8.67 -3.46
N GLU A 12 5.20 -9.16 -4.65
CA GLU A 12 6.57 -9.21 -5.16
C GLU A 12 7.17 -7.81 -5.34
N LEU A 13 6.42 -6.87 -5.91
CA LEU A 13 6.85 -5.47 -6.04
C LEU A 13 7.04 -4.81 -4.68
N MET A 14 6.11 -5.02 -3.75
CA MET A 14 6.20 -4.51 -2.37
C MET A 14 7.48 -4.98 -1.68
N LYS A 15 7.82 -6.27 -1.77
CA LYS A 15 9.06 -6.82 -1.20
C LYS A 15 10.32 -6.26 -1.83
N ARG A 16 10.26 -5.88 -3.11
CA ARG A 16 11.38 -5.30 -3.82
C ARG A 16 11.65 -3.85 -3.41
N ILE A 17 10.60 -3.04 -3.25
CA ILE A 17 10.71 -1.63 -2.86
C ILE A 17 10.84 -1.44 -1.34
N CYS A 18 10.40 -2.43 -0.55
CA CYS A 18 10.47 -2.46 0.91
C CYS A 18 11.10 -3.78 1.38
N PRO A 19 12.41 -3.83 1.65
CA PRO A 19 13.08 -5.05 2.12
C PRO A 19 12.54 -5.59 3.45
N ASP A 20 11.94 -4.72 4.28
CA ASP A 20 11.31 -5.05 5.56
C ASP A 20 9.80 -5.39 5.43
N PHE A 21 9.28 -5.51 4.21
CA PHE A 21 7.88 -5.83 3.96
C PHE A 21 7.51 -7.20 4.53
N SER A 22 6.73 -7.19 5.60
CA SER A 22 6.41 -8.36 6.40
C SER A 22 4.99 -8.31 6.95
N GLU A 23 4.50 -9.45 7.44
CA GLU A 23 3.16 -9.54 8.02
C GLU A 23 3.01 -8.59 9.21
N TYR A 24 1.85 -7.94 9.26
CA TYR A 24 1.54 -6.95 10.29
C TYR A 24 0.05 -7.01 10.62
N SER A 25 -0.28 -6.99 11.91
CA SER A 25 -1.63 -7.31 12.39
C SER A 25 -2.06 -6.43 13.59
N PHE A 26 -1.68 -5.16 13.60
CA PHE A 26 -2.08 -4.24 14.66
C PHE A 26 -3.58 -3.92 14.61
N LEU A 27 -4.11 -3.62 13.41
CA LEU A 27 -5.55 -3.55 13.15
C LEU A 27 -6.03 -4.83 12.47
N LYS A 28 -7.33 -5.12 12.59
CA LYS A 28 -7.99 -6.23 11.87
C LYS A 28 -7.90 -6.11 10.35
N THR A 29 -7.75 -4.88 9.86
CA THR A 29 -7.58 -4.56 8.45
C THR A 29 -6.14 -4.78 7.98
N ASP A 30 -5.15 -4.81 8.87
CA ASP A 30 -3.75 -4.91 8.47
C ASP A 30 -3.42 -6.31 7.94
N LYS A 31 -2.58 -6.34 6.92
CA LYS A 31 -2.01 -7.58 6.38
C LYS A 31 -0.50 -7.54 6.39
N TYR A 32 0.07 -6.48 5.83
CA TYR A 32 1.52 -6.31 5.74
C TYR A 32 1.92 -4.86 5.96
N LYS A 33 3.16 -4.66 6.37
CA LYS A 33 3.79 -3.35 6.53
C LYS A 33 5.20 -3.42 5.97
N GLY A 34 5.65 -2.35 5.35
CA GLY A 34 7.05 -2.14 4.99
C GLY A 34 7.43 -0.66 5.07
N SER A 35 8.70 -0.37 4.90
CA SER A 35 9.28 0.97 4.90
C SER A 35 9.95 1.23 3.57
N LEU A 36 9.55 2.31 2.89
CA LEU A 36 10.27 2.76 1.70
C LEU A 36 11.64 3.32 2.11
N TYR A 37 12.62 3.23 1.22
CA TYR A 37 13.97 3.80 1.42
C TYR A 37 13.86 5.28 1.82
N GLY A 38 14.11 5.60 3.10
CA GLY A 38 13.86 6.93 3.67
C GLY A 38 12.88 6.97 4.86
N GLY A 39 12.37 5.83 5.32
CA GLY A 39 11.80 5.66 6.66
C GLY A 39 10.30 5.92 6.80
N TYR A 40 9.56 5.98 5.69
CA TYR A 40 8.10 6.13 5.73
C TYR A 40 7.39 4.83 5.40
N ASN A 41 6.41 4.49 6.24
CA ASN A 41 5.70 3.22 6.15
C ASN A 41 4.72 3.20 4.98
N ILE A 42 4.64 2.05 4.34
CA ILE A 42 3.52 1.60 3.53
C ILE A 42 2.76 0.53 4.30
N TYR A 43 1.45 0.54 4.18
CA TYR A 43 0.60 -0.46 4.81
C TYR A 43 -0.26 -1.11 3.74
N TYR A 44 -0.18 -2.43 3.66
CA TYR A 44 -1.08 -3.22 2.83
C TYR A 44 -2.19 -3.76 3.71
N LYS A 45 -3.42 -3.33 3.42
CA LYS A 45 -4.60 -3.47 4.29
C LYS A 45 -5.80 -4.00 3.51
N ARG A 46 -6.77 -4.52 4.24
CA ARG A 46 -8.12 -4.81 3.76
C ARG A 46 -8.99 -3.56 3.82
N GLY A 47 -9.63 -3.24 2.71
CA GLY A 47 -10.56 -2.13 2.57
C GLY A 47 -11.95 -2.46 3.08
N SER A 48 -12.81 -1.45 3.12
CA SER A 48 -14.22 -1.59 3.53
C SER A 48 -15.02 -2.51 2.60
N ASN A 49 -14.63 -2.61 1.33
CA ASN A 49 -15.19 -3.52 0.33
C ASN A 49 -14.60 -4.95 0.38
N GLY A 50 -13.67 -5.24 1.29
CA GLY A 50 -13.02 -6.53 1.43
C GLY A 50 -11.79 -6.76 0.53
N GLU A 51 -11.51 -5.85 -0.40
CA GLU A 51 -10.33 -5.89 -1.27
C GLU A 51 -9.05 -5.54 -0.51
N LEU A 52 -7.90 -5.90 -1.06
CA LEU A 52 -6.61 -5.52 -0.51
C LEU A 52 -6.05 -4.32 -1.26
N GLY A 53 -5.55 -3.34 -0.52
CA GLY A 53 -4.99 -2.13 -1.07
C GLY A 53 -3.89 -1.56 -0.18
N MET A 54 -3.22 -0.54 -0.69
CA MET A 54 -2.11 0.13 -0.01
C MET A 54 -2.51 1.54 0.39
N VAL A 55 -2.09 1.92 1.59
CA VAL A 55 -2.09 3.29 2.09
C VAL A 55 -0.68 3.69 2.51
N THR A 56 -0.38 4.98 2.41
CA THR A 56 0.91 5.52 2.82
C THR A 56 0.81 7.00 3.22
N GLY A 57 1.83 7.50 3.91
CA GLY A 57 1.83 8.87 4.41
C GLY A 57 2.14 9.92 3.35
N LYS A 58 1.66 11.15 3.57
CA LYS A 58 1.82 12.31 2.68
C LYS A 58 3.25 12.53 2.14
N ARG A 59 4.28 12.29 2.95
CA ARG A 59 5.69 12.46 2.52
C ARG A 59 6.08 11.52 1.37
N ASN A 60 5.49 10.32 1.30
CA ASN A 60 5.69 9.43 0.18
C ASN A 60 4.96 9.92 -1.08
N HIS A 61 3.81 10.57 -0.93
CA HIS A 61 3.11 11.19 -2.07
C HIS A 61 3.99 12.23 -2.73
N GLU A 62 4.56 13.14 -1.94
CA GLU A 62 5.43 14.21 -2.41
C GLU A 62 6.72 13.67 -3.04
N LYS A 63 7.38 12.72 -2.36
CA LYS A 63 8.65 12.15 -2.83
C LYS A 63 8.51 11.40 -4.16
N TYR A 64 7.48 10.57 -4.27
CA TYR A 64 7.31 9.67 -5.41
C TYR A 64 6.33 10.21 -6.47
N GLY A 65 5.71 11.38 -6.24
CA GLY A 65 4.72 11.96 -7.13
C GLY A 65 3.49 11.07 -7.28
N LEU A 66 2.88 10.68 -6.15
CA LEU A 66 1.75 9.76 -6.13
C LEU A 66 0.39 10.44 -6.28
N ASP A 67 0.34 11.77 -6.18
CA ASP A 67 -0.90 12.54 -6.35
C ASP A 67 -1.41 12.55 -7.81
N ASP A 68 -0.61 12.04 -8.76
CA ASP A 68 -1.01 11.79 -10.15
C ASP A 68 -2.01 10.61 -10.28
N PHE A 69 -2.20 9.80 -9.23
CA PHE A 69 -3.00 8.58 -9.28
C PHE A 69 -4.31 8.74 -8.49
N ASP A 70 -5.43 8.52 -9.17
CA ASP A 70 -6.75 8.53 -8.54
C ASP A 70 -6.85 7.46 -7.44
N LYS A 71 -7.22 7.88 -6.23
CA LYS A 71 -7.42 6.97 -5.11
C LYS A 71 -8.70 6.17 -5.31
N ASN A 72 -8.58 4.84 -5.30
CA ASN A 72 -9.68 3.90 -5.51
C ASN A 72 -9.84 2.90 -4.36
N PHE A 73 -9.17 3.14 -3.23
CA PHE A 73 -9.21 2.28 -2.05
C PHE A 73 -9.54 3.08 -0.79
N LYS A 74 -10.34 2.49 0.10
CA LYS A 74 -10.76 3.08 1.38
C LYS A 74 -10.64 2.07 2.51
N THR A 75 -10.06 2.47 3.63
CA THR A 75 -9.88 1.66 4.84
C THR A 75 -9.96 2.55 6.08
N ILE A 76 -9.64 2.01 7.26
CA ILE A 76 -9.73 2.71 8.54
C ILE A 76 -8.33 3.02 9.09
N ALA A 77 -8.13 4.25 9.54
CA ALA A 77 -6.92 4.73 10.18
C ALA A 77 -6.83 4.32 11.67
N MET A 78 -5.59 4.22 12.16
CA MET A 78 -5.30 3.79 13.54
C MET A 78 -5.67 4.81 14.61
N LEU A 79 -5.49 6.11 14.35
CA LEU A 79 -5.46 7.15 15.39
C LEU A 79 -6.83 7.49 15.98
N ASP A 80 -7.88 7.41 15.16
CA ASP A 80 -9.21 7.91 15.48
C ASP A 80 -10.33 7.10 14.81
N GLY A 81 -9.98 6.05 14.06
CA GLY A 81 -10.93 5.32 13.24
C GLY A 81 -11.45 6.11 12.03
N SER A 82 -10.78 7.20 11.65
CA SER A 82 -11.11 7.96 10.44
C SER A 82 -10.87 7.14 9.17
N GLU A 83 -11.48 7.57 8.09
CA GLU A 83 -11.29 6.95 6.79
C GLU A 83 -9.90 7.30 6.22
N GLU A 84 -9.18 6.28 5.76
CA GLU A 84 -7.89 6.39 5.08
C GLU A 84 -8.06 5.95 3.63
N GLU A 85 -7.53 6.74 2.69
CA GLU A 85 -7.66 6.49 1.25
C GLU A 85 -6.32 6.12 0.62
N GLY A 86 -6.35 5.27 -0.40
CA GLY A 86 -5.15 4.83 -1.12
C GLY A 86 -5.48 4.16 -2.45
N TRP A 87 -4.75 3.08 -2.79
CA TRP A 87 -4.88 2.40 -4.07
C TRP A 87 -5.03 0.89 -3.96
N THR A 88 -5.81 0.30 -4.87
CA THR A 88 -6.01 -1.15 -5.03
C THR A 88 -5.91 -1.56 -6.51
N GLY A 89 -5.73 -2.86 -6.76
CA GLY A 89 -5.76 -3.44 -8.11
C GLY A 89 -4.71 -2.88 -9.08
N GLU A 90 -5.13 -2.56 -10.31
CA GLU A 90 -4.23 -2.07 -11.37
C GLU A 90 -3.66 -0.67 -11.09
N VAL A 91 -4.42 0.17 -10.40
CA VAL A 91 -3.93 1.50 -9.98
C VAL A 91 -2.79 1.33 -8.98
N LEU A 92 -2.94 0.41 -8.02
CA LEU A 92 -1.86 0.09 -7.08
C LEU A 92 -0.60 -0.42 -7.79
N LEU A 93 -0.74 -1.31 -8.78
CA LEU A 93 0.41 -1.77 -9.56
C LEU A 93 1.16 -0.62 -10.24
N SER A 94 0.42 0.37 -10.76
CA SER A 94 1.01 1.56 -11.40
C SER A 94 1.73 2.45 -10.39
N VAL A 95 1.15 2.63 -9.20
CA VAL A 95 1.77 3.33 -8.07
C VAL A 95 3.07 2.65 -7.63
N LEU A 96 3.08 1.32 -7.48
CA LEU A 96 4.26 0.58 -7.05
C LEU A 96 5.40 0.66 -8.07
N LYS A 97 5.09 0.60 -9.37
CA LYS A 97 6.09 0.82 -10.43
C LYS A 97 6.66 2.23 -10.40
N ARG A 98 5.83 3.25 -10.17
CA ARG A 98 6.30 4.64 -10.02
C ARG A 98 7.26 4.78 -8.83
N ILE A 99 6.98 4.10 -7.71
CA ILE A 99 7.85 4.10 -6.54
C ILE A 99 9.17 3.39 -6.86
N GLU A 100 9.12 2.24 -7.52
CA GLU A 100 10.31 1.50 -7.96
C GLU A 100 11.21 2.34 -8.89
N GLU A 101 10.64 3.03 -9.87
CA GLU A 101 11.39 3.89 -10.82
C GLU A 101 12.08 5.09 -10.15
N ARG A 102 11.62 5.49 -8.96
CA ARG A 102 12.08 6.67 -8.22
C ARG A 102 12.79 6.34 -6.90
N SER A 103 13.01 5.06 -6.60
CA SER A 103 13.75 4.57 -5.43
C SER A 103 15.22 4.37 -5.75
#